data_AF-A0A2S7NY10-F1
#
_entry.id   AF-A0A2S7NY10-F1
#
_cell.length_a   1.000
_cell.length_b   1.000
_cell.length_c   1.000
_cell.angle_alpha   90.00
_cell.angle_beta   90.00
_cell.angle_gamma   90.00
#
_symmetry.space_group_name_H-M   'P 1'
#
loop_
_entity.id
_entity.type
_entity.pdbx_description
1 polymer ?
#
loop_
_entity_poly.entity_id
_entity_poly.type
_entity_poly.pdbx_seq_one_letter_code
_entity_poly.pdbx_strand_id
1 'polypeptide(L)'
;MTLSLISTNLDPVSVDRTIINGAYQGMSSWLSQNFTELILPTHTLDNAPDLDVIMVPGGAGSRNINGTQPHVDWLRTRFDDPELSYMMSVCTGASLLARTGKIAGKNATTNKAAFNWVKTVEHAEDVNWIAKARWVVDGNLWTSSGVSAGTDMTLGWINHVYGRNESERIRIGMEWNALDQTDDPFAEIYGLS
;
A
#
# COMPACT_ATOMS: atom_id res chain seq x y z
N MET A 1 -10.86 5.46 -16.75
CA MET A 1 -9.87 4.86 -15.82
C MET A 1 -10.24 3.41 -15.65
N THR A 2 -9.32 2.50 -15.93
CA THR A 2 -9.52 1.06 -15.75
C THR A 2 -8.78 0.65 -14.48
N LEU A 3 -9.43 -0.11 -13.60
CA LEU A 3 -8.80 -0.65 -12.40
C LEU A 3 -8.39 -2.11 -12.65
N SER A 4 -7.11 -2.41 -12.46
CA SER A 4 -6.58 -3.76 -12.52
C SER A 4 -6.11 -4.20 -11.14
N LEU A 5 -6.63 -5.33 -10.68
CA LEU A 5 -6.16 -6.04 -9.49
C LEU A 5 -5.19 -7.13 -9.95
N ILE A 6 -3.94 -7.04 -9.51
CA ILE A 6 -2.82 -7.87 -10.00
C ILE A 6 -2.32 -8.76 -8.86
N SER A 7 -2.22 -10.06 -9.12
CA SER A 7 -1.73 -11.06 -8.16
C SER A 7 -0.83 -12.10 -8.86
N THR A 8 -0.30 -13.08 -8.13
CA THR A 8 0.48 -14.18 -8.72
C THR A 8 -0.38 -15.16 -9.52
N ASN A 9 -1.67 -15.27 -9.18
CA ASN A 9 -2.67 -16.09 -9.86
C ASN A 9 -4.05 -15.42 -9.82
N LEU A 10 -5.07 -16.06 -10.38
CA LEU A 10 -6.45 -15.55 -10.40
C LEU A 10 -7.33 -16.13 -9.28
N ASP A 11 -6.73 -16.84 -8.32
CA ASP A 11 -7.50 -17.38 -7.20
C ASP A 11 -7.97 -16.22 -6.31
N PRO A 12 -9.20 -16.28 -5.75
CA PRO A 12 -9.65 -15.29 -4.80
C PRO A 12 -8.72 -15.18 -3.59
N VAL A 13 -8.30 -13.96 -3.26
CA VAL A 13 -7.40 -13.68 -2.14
C VAL A 13 -8.23 -13.21 -0.95
N SER A 14 -8.10 -13.89 0.20
CA SER A 14 -8.77 -13.48 1.44
C SER A 14 -7.93 -12.48 2.23
N VAL A 15 -8.62 -11.53 2.85
CA VAL A 15 -8.04 -10.67 3.90
C VAL A 15 -7.95 -11.39 5.26
N ASP A 16 -8.66 -12.51 5.41
CA ASP A 16 -8.61 -13.36 6.60
C ASP A 16 -7.46 -14.36 6.50
N ARG A 17 -6.54 -14.27 7.46
CA ARG A 17 -5.34 -15.11 7.54
C ARG A 17 -5.64 -16.57 7.86
N THR A 18 -6.84 -16.85 8.34
CA THR A 18 -7.30 -18.21 8.63
C THR A 18 -7.87 -18.90 7.39
N ILE A 19 -8.11 -18.17 6.29
CA ILE A 19 -8.64 -18.74 5.05
C ILE A 19 -7.49 -18.85 4.04
N ILE A 20 -7.08 -20.07 3.75
CA ILE A 20 -6.02 -20.40 2.79
C ILE A 20 -6.65 -21.19 1.65
N ASN A 21 -6.49 -20.73 0.41
CA ASN A 21 -7.08 -21.33 -0.80
C ASN A 21 -8.60 -21.52 -0.69
N GLY A 22 -9.30 -20.53 -0.13
CA GLY A 22 -10.75 -20.58 0.06
C GLY A 22 -11.24 -21.51 1.18
N ALA A 23 -10.33 -22.14 1.95
CA ALA A 23 -10.66 -23.02 3.06
C ALA A 23 -10.21 -22.44 4.40
N TYR A 24 -11.12 -22.41 5.38
CA TYR A 24 -10.80 -22.06 6.77
C TYR A 24 -9.89 -23.12 7.40
N GLN A 25 -8.79 -22.68 7.99
CA GLN A 25 -7.72 -23.50 8.56
C GLN A 25 -7.76 -23.56 10.10
N GLY A 26 -8.72 -22.88 10.74
CA GLY A 26 -8.92 -22.95 12.20
C GLY A 26 -9.85 -24.07 12.64
N MET A 27 -9.98 -24.30 13.96
CA MET A 27 -11.06 -25.16 14.47
C MET A 27 -12.41 -24.50 14.14
N SER A 28 -13.23 -25.17 13.34
CA SER A 28 -14.62 -24.76 13.13
C SER A 28 -15.35 -24.87 14.47
N SER A 29 -15.64 -23.75 15.11
CA SER A 29 -16.55 -23.76 16.25
C SER A 29 -17.97 -23.59 15.71
N TRP A 30 -18.94 -24.31 16.29
CA TRP A 30 -20.37 -24.13 15.98
C TRP A 30 -20.90 -22.71 16.30
N LEU A 31 -20.05 -21.85 16.87
CA LEU A 31 -20.32 -20.46 17.24
C LEU A 31 -19.64 -19.42 16.32
N SER A 32 -18.76 -19.82 15.39
CA SER A 32 -18.05 -18.85 14.54
C SER A 32 -18.76 -18.63 13.21
N GLN A 33 -19.53 -17.54 13.11
CA GLN A 33 -19.92 -16.98 11.82
C GLN A 33 -18.80 -16.05 11.33
N ASN A 34 -17.80 -16.62 10.66
CA ASN A 34 -16.75 -15.81 10.02
C ASN A 34 -17.20 -15.54 8.58
N PHE A 35 -17.60 -14.30 8.29
CA PHE A 35 -17.60 -13.80 6.92
C PHE A 35 -16.28 -13.07 6.68
N THR A 36 -15.69 -13.25 5.51
CA THR A 36 -14.46 -12.58 5.09
C THR A 36 -14.65 -11.92 3.72
N GLU A 37 -13.84 -10.92 3.44
CA GLU A 37 -13.72 -10.37 2.10
C GLU A 37 -12.79 -11.26 1.25
N LEU A 38 -13.20 -11.47 0.01
CA LEU A 38 -12.40 -12.10 -1.04
C LEU A 38 -12.22 -11.09 -2.17
N ILE A 39 -10.97 -10.83 -2.51
CA ILE A 39 -10.60 -9.99 -3.66
C ILE A 39 -10.28 -10.91 -4.83
N LEU A 40 -10.99 -10.72 -5.94
CA LEU A 40 -10.73 -11.48 -7.18
C LEU A 40 -9.73 -10.71 -8.05
N PRO A 41 -8.52 -11.26 -8.28
CA PRO A 41 -7.58 -10.66 -9.21
C PRO A 41 -8.16 -10.63 -10.63
N THR A 42 -7.87 -9.56 -11.35
CA THR A 42 -8.24 -9.39 -12.76
C THR A 42 -7.13 -9.85 -13.71
N HIS A 43 -5.88 -9.79 -13.23
CA HIS A 43 -4.67 -10.06 -13.98
C HIS A 43 -3.65 -10.76 -13.06
N THR A 44 -2.74 -11.50 -13.68
CA THR A 44 -1.53 -12.02 -13.03
C THR A 44 -0.36 -11.05 -13.23
N LEU A 45 0.76 -11.28 -12.54
CA LEU A 45 1.99 -10.52 -12.75
C LEU A 45 2.49 -10.61 -14.21
N ASP A 46 2.25 -11.74 -14.88
CA ASP A 46 2.72 -12.02 -16.24
C ASP A 46 1.87 -11.36 -17.33
N ASN A 47 0.61 -11.06 -17.04
CA ASN A 47 -0.33 -10.47 -18.02
C ASN A 47 -0.90 -9.12 -17.56
N ALA A 48 -0.27 -8.48 -16.57
CA ALA A 48 -0.62 -7.13 -16.18
C ALA A 48 -0.59 -6.20 -17.40
N PRO A 49 -1.60 -5.34 -17.60
CA PRO A 49 -1.61 -4.39 -18.69
C PRO A 49 -0.56 -3.29 -18.45
N ASP A 50 -0.41 -2.38 -19.41
CA ASP A 50 0.32 -1.13 -19.16
C ASP A 50 -0.38 -0.32 -18.04
N LEU A 51 0.40 0.28 -17.14
CA LEU A 51 -0.10 0.94 -15.93
C LEU A 51 0.49 2.34 -15.79
N ASP A 52 -0.38 3.35 -15.75
CA ASP A 52 0.04 4.72 -15.43
C ASP A 52 0.31 4.89 -13.92
N VAL A 53 -0.37 4.11 -13.08
CA VAL A 53 -0.33 4.21 -11.61
C VAL A 53 -0.33 2.82 -11.00
N ILE A 54 0.58 2.58 -10.05
CA ILE A 54 0.60 1.37 -9.23
C ILE A 54 0.35 1.75 -7.77
N MET A 55 -0.62 1.11 -7.13
CA MET A 55 -0.85 1.22 -5.69
C MET A 55 -0.54 -0.11 -4.99
N VAL A 56 0.44 -0.09 -4.08
CA VAL A 56 0.82 -1.25 -3.26
C VAL A 56 0.16 -1.14 -1.88
N PRO A 57 -0.88 -1.95 -1.58
CA PRO A 57 -1.50 -1.95 -0.27
C PRO A 57 -0.60 -2.62 0.77
N GLY A 58 -0.87 -2.31 2.04
CA GLY A 58 -0.24 -2.98 3.17
C GLY A 58 -1.05 -4.19 3.65
N GLY A 59 -0.89 -4.49 4.94
CA GLY A 59 -1.61 -5.56 5.62
C GLY A 59 -0.71 -6.69 6.07
N ALA A 60 -1.33 -7.72 6.63
CA ALA A 60 -0.64 -8.85 7.22
C ALA A 60 0.34 -9.56 6.29
N GLY A 61 -0.12 -9.80 5.05
CA GLY A 61 0.58 -10.60 4.04
C GLY A 61 1.96 -10.06 3.69
N SER A 62 2.17 -8.75 3.82
CA SER A 62 3.48 -8.10 3.64
C SER A 62 4.61 -8.69 4.50
N ARG A 63 4.28 -9.34 5.62
CA ARG A 63 5.24 -9.99 6.51
C ARG A 63 5.71 -11.35 6.00
N ASN A 64 5.00 -11.96 5.07
CA ASN A 64 5.45 -13.18 4.39
C ASN A 64 6.45 -12.79 3.29
N ILE A 65 7.72 -12.65 3.67
CA ILE A 65 8.81 -12.19 2.79
C ILE A 65 8.90 -13.07 1.53
N ASN A 66 8.87 -14.40 1.69
CA ASN A 66 8.93 -15.33 0.57
C ASN A 66 7.66 -15.26 -0.30
N GLY A 67 6.48 -15.20 0.31
CA GLY A 67 5.22 -15.12 -0.42
C GLY A 67 5.04 -13.82 -1.21
N THR A 68 5.70 -12.74 -0.78
CA THR A 68 5.65 -11.43 -1.46
C THR A 68 6.83 -11.19 -2.41
N GLN A 69 7.83 -12.07 -2.44
CA GLN A 69 8.99 -11.91 -3.32
C GLN A 69 8.61 -11.77 -4.80
N PRO A 70 7.68 -12.56 -5.37
CA PRO A 70 7.25 -12.36 -6.76
C PRO A 70 6.70 -10.95 -7.04
N HIS A 71 6.00 -10.36 -6.06
CA HIS A 71 5.51 -8.99 -6.17
C HIS A 71 6.65 -7.97 -6.10
N VAL A 72 7.63 -8.17 -5.21
CA VAL A 72 8.81 -7.31 -5.12
C VAL A 72 9.60 -7.34 -6.43
N ASP A 73 9.80 -8.52 -7.01
CA ASP A 73 10.53 -8.67 -8.27
C ASP A 73 9.79 -8.00 -9.43
N TRP A 74 8.47 -8.20 -9.51
CA TRP A 74 7.63 -7.52 -10.50
C TRP A 74 7.66 -6.00 -10.30
N LEU A 75 7.48 -5.49 -9.07
CA LEU A 75 7.55 -4.06 -8.76
C LEU A 75 8.91 -3.46 -9.15
N ARG A 76 10.01 -4.19 -8.91
CA ARG A 76 11.36 -3.76 -9.29
C ARG A 76 11.45 -3.49 -10.79
N THR A 77 10.83 -4.30 -11.63
CA THR A 77 10.79 -4.07 -13.08
C THR A 77 9.92 -2.88 -13.47
N ARG A 78 8.85 -2.60 -12.71
CA ARG A 78 7.92 -1.49 -13.01
C ARG A 78 8.48 -0.11 -12.70
N PHE A 79 9.46 -0.02 -11.80
CA PHE A 79 10.18 1.24 -11.59
C PHE A 79 10.96 1.72 -12.82
N ASP A 80 11.29 0.82 -13.76
CA ASP A 80 12.01 1.14 -14.99
C ASP A 80 11.05 1.35 -16.19
N ASP A 81 9.74 1.26 -15.96
CA ASP A 81 8.71 1.42 -16.99
C ASP A 81 8.48 2.92 -17.30
N PRO A 82 8.73 3.38 -18.53
CA PRO A 82 8.59 4.79 -18.88
C PRO A 82 7.14 5.30 -18.85
N GLU A 83 6.15 4.42 -18.95
CA GLU A 83 4.74 4.80 -18.92
C GLU A 83 4.21 4.93 -17.48
N LEU A 84 4.95 4.42 -16.48
CA LEU A 84 4.54 4.50 -15.09
C LEU A 84 4.72 5.92 -14.54
N SER A 85 3.61 6.65 -14.45
CA SER A 85 3.58 8.02 -13.94
C SER A 85 3.67 8.09 -12.42
N TYR A 86 3.10 7.13 -11.67
CA TYR A 86 3.09 7.16 -10.21
C TYR A 86 3.25 5.78 -9.57
N MET A 87 4.16 5.69 -8.59
CA MET A 87 4.31 4.53 -7.71
C MET A 87 3.83 4.92 -6.32
N MET A 88 2.82 4.21 -5.81
CA MET A 88 2.15 4.57 -4.58
C MET A 88 2.09 3.41 -3.59
N SER A 89 2.09 3.68 -2.29
CA SER A 89 1.82 2.67 -1.26
C SER A 89 1.06 3.19 -0.06
N VAL A 90 0.36 2.27 0.60
CA VAL A 90 -0.31 2.49 1.87
C VAL A 90 0.21 1.50 2.89
N CYS A 91 0.45 1.95 4.12
CA CYS A 91 0.77 1.09 5.25
C CYS A 91 2.04 0.28 4.97
N THR A 92 2.04 -1.01 5.28
CA THR A 92 3.19 -1.89 5.08
C THR A 92 3.48 -2.21 3.61
N GLY A 93 2.71 -1.69 2.64
CA GLY A 93 3.04 -1.77 1.22
C GLY A 93 4.39 -1.11 0.91
N ALA A 94 4.77 -0.10 1.70
CA ALA A 94 6.09 0.53 1.64
C ALA A 94 7.25 -0.47 1.87
N SER A 95 7.03 -1.57 2.59
CA SER A 95 8.06 -2.61 2.76
C SER A 95 8.38 -3.36 1.47
N LEU A 96 7.39 -3.57 0.60
CA LEU A 96 7.62 -4.19 -0.71
C LEU A 96 8.38 -3.23 -1.61
N LEU A 97 8.02 -1.93 -1.59
CA LEU A 97 8.74 -0.90 -2.34
C LEU A 97 10.19 -0.79 -1.87
N ALA A 98 10.45 -0.78 -0.55
CA ALA A 98 11.81 -0.76 0.01
C ALA A 98 12.65 -1.93 -0.51
N ARG A 99 12.14 -3.16 -0.41
CA ARG A 99 12.81 -4.39 -0.88
C ARG A 99 13.12 -4.44 -2.38
N THR A 100 12.55 -3.54 -3.18
CA THR A 100 12.97 -3.45 -4.59
C THR A 100 14.38 -2.88 -4.74
N GLY A 101 14.87 -2.12 -3.74
CA GLY A 101 16.09 -1.31 -3.82
C GLY A 101 15.93 -0.03 -4.65
N LYS A 102 14.79 0.17 -5.33
CA LYS A 102 14.56 1.30 -6.27
C LYS A 102 14.23 2.61 -5.56
N ILE A 103 13.88 2.57 -4.28
CA ILE A 103 13.56 3.76 -3.48
C ILE A 103 14.70 4.16 -2.52
N ALA A 104 15.90 3.62 -2.70
CA ALA A 104 17.09 4.06 -1.97
C ALA A 104 17.32 5.58 -2.17
N GLY A 105 17.63 6.28 -1.08
CA GLY A 105 17.81 7.73 -1.03
C GLY A 105 16.52 8.56 -1.10
N LYS A 106 15.36 7.93 -1.32
CA LYS A 106 14.06 8.63 -1.39
C LYS A 106 13.45 8.84 -0.01
N ASN A 107 12.68 9.91 0.12
CA ASN A 107 11.84 10.12 1.30
C ASN A 107 10.60 9.23 1.20
N ALA A 108 10.30 8.50 2.28
CA ALA A 108 9.10 7.64 2.35
C ALA A 108 8.57 7.55 3.79
N THR A 109 7.33 7.07 3.95
CA THR A 109 6.76 6.72 5.25
C THR A 109 5.98 5.41 5.18
N THR A 110 5.56 4.92 6.33
CA THR A 110 4.74 3.71 6.48
C THR A 110 3.88 3.85 7.74
N ASN A 111 2.99 2.89 8.02
CA ASN A 111 2.13 2.99 9.20
C ASN A 111 2.94 2.91 10.49
N LYS A 112 2.53 3.71 11.49
CA LYS A 112 3.31 3.96 12.71
C LYS A 112 3.56 2.68 13.51
N ALA A 113 2.54 1.82 13.58
CA ALA A 113 2.61 0.53 14.24
C ALA A 113 3.66 -0.44 13.67
N ALA A 114 3.97 -0.34 12.38
CA ALA A 114 4.95 -1.20 11.72
C ALA A 114 6.22 -0.46 11.30
N PHE A 115 6.37 0.81 11.68
CA PHE A 115 7.45 1.68 11.21
C PHE A 115 8.84 1.08 11.47
N ASN A 116 9.08 0.65 12.71
CA ASN A 116 10.34 0.01 13.07
C ASN A 116 10.55 -1.33 12.36
N TRP A 117 9.49 -2.11 12.13
CA TRP A 117 9.61 -3.37 11.37
C TRP A 117 9.96 -3.13 9.90
N VAL A 118 9.32 -2.15 9.24
CA VAL A 118 9.62 -1.82 7.84
C VAL A 118 11.08 -1.41 7.69
N LYS A 119 11.66 -0.69 8.64
CA LYS A 119 13.08 -0.33 8.62
C LYS A 119 14.06 -1.51 8.73
N THR A 120 13.57 -2.72 9.01
CA THR A 120 14.40 -3.94 9.11
C THR A 120 14.33 -4.83 7.87
N VAL A 121 13.50 -4.49 6.88
CA VAL A 121 13.46 -5.27 5.63
C VAL A 121 14.64 -4.91 4.74
N GLU A 122 14.98 -5.80 3.81
CA GLU A 122 16.04 -5.60 2.83
C GLU A 122 15.94 -4.24 2.12
N HIS A 123 17.08 -3.54 2.01
CA HIS A 123 17.25 -2.20 1.42
C HIS A 123 16.53 -1.04 2.14
N ALA A 124 15.80 -1.29 3.23
CA ALA A 124 15.09 -0.24 3.93
C ALA A 124 16.04 0.72 4.69
N GLU A 125 17.27 0.31 4.96
CA GLU A 125 18.33 1.13 5.56
C GLU A 125 18.74 2.32 4.67
N ASP A 126 18.57 2.19 3.36
CA ASP A 126 18.94 3.23 2.39
C ASP A 126 17.81 4.25 2.17
N VAL A 127 16.63 4.05 2.77
CA VAL A 127 15.46 4.91 2.59
C VAL A 127 15.39 5.98 3.69
N ASN A 128 15.08 7.21 3.29
CA ASN A 128 14.90 8.32 4.22
C ASN A 128 13.48 8.29 4.83
N TRP A 129 13.31 7.51 5.90
CA TRP A 129 12.00 7.31 6.53
C TRP A 129 11.53 8.51 7.37
N ILE A 130 10.44 9.16 6.95
CA ILE A 130 9.82 10.30 7.64
C ILE A 130 8.78 9.79 8.65
N ALA A 131 9.17 9.73 9.91
CA ALA A 131 8.42 9.03 10.94
C ALA A 131 7.05 9.66 11.27
N LYS A 132 6.98 10.99 11.27
CA LYS A 132 5.76 11.73 11.64
C LYS A 132 4.79 12.03 10.49
N ALA A 133 5.23 11.92 9.24
CA ALA A 133 4.38 12.25 8.10
C ALA A 133 3.18 11.31 7.97
N ARG A 134 1.98 11.82 7.70
CA ARG A 134 0.83 11.00 7.29
C ARG A 134 1.09 10.38 5.92
N TRP A 135 1.62 11.15 4.98
CA TRP A 135 2.17 10.65 3.73
C TRP A 135 3.38 11.47 3.26
N VAL A 136 4.17 10.91 2.35
CA VAL A 136 5.36 11.53 1.77
C VAL A 136 5.27 11.46 0.25
N VAL A 137 5.68 12.55 -0.39
CA VAL A 137 5.81 12.65 -1.85
C VAL A 137 7.27 12.94 -2.18
N ASP A 138 7.90 12.08 -2.99
CA ASP A 138 9.25 12.26 -3.51
C ASP A 138 9.29 11.92 -5.01
N GLY A 139 9.12 12.95 -5.84
CA GLY A 139 8.94 12.77 -7.29
C GLY A 139 7.64 12.02 -7.59
N ASN A 140 7.74 10.90 -8.30
CA ASN A 140 6.61 10.03 -8.62
C ASN A 140 6.28 9.00 -7.52
N LEU A 141 7.05 8.96 -6.43
CA LEU A 141 6.82 8.06 -5.30
C LEU A 141 5.92 8.70 -4.24
N TRP A 142 4.78 8.07 -3.95
CA TRP A 142 3.84 8.49 -2.91
C TRP A 142 3.69 7.37 -1.88
N THR A 143 3.98 7.63 -0.61
CA THR A 143 3.87 6.61 0.44
C THR A 143 3.07 7.16 1.60
N SER A 144 2.13 6.38 2.14
CA SER A 144 1.29 6.80 3.26
C SER A 144 1.34 5.85 4.43
N SER A 145 0.91 6.37 5.58
CA SER A 145 0.91 5.69 6.86
C SER A 145 -0.26 4.71 6.99
N GLY A 146 -1.13 4.87 7.98
CA GLY A 146 -2.29 4.01 8.17
C GLY A 146 -3.41 4.26 7.16
N VAL A 147 -4.52 3.54 7.33
CA VAL A 147 -5.69 3.56 6.42
C VAL A 147 -6.19 4.99 6.16
N SER A 148 -6.45 5.77 7.21
CA SER A 148 -6.95 7.15 7.06
C SER A 148 -5.95 8.05 6.31
N ALA A 149 -4.66 7.92 6.62
CA ALA A 149 -3.62 8.67 5.92
C ALA A 149 -3.48 8.24 4.45
N GLY A 150 -3.77 6.98 4.13
CA GLY A 150 -3.85 6.50 2.75
C GLY A 150 -5.00 7.12 1.97
N THR A 151 -6.18 7.24 2.59
CA THR A 151 -7.31 7.95 1.96
C THR A 151 -6.99 9.43 1.74
N ASP A 152 -6.41 10.10 2.73
CA ASP A 152 -5.99 11.50 2.64
C ASP A 152 -4.94 11.70 1.53
N MET A 153 -3.94 10.80 1.46
CA MET A 153 -2.93 10.79 0.40
C MET A 153 -3.56 10.66 -0.99
N THR A 154 -4.54 9.75 -1.15
CA THR A 154 -5.23 9.56 -2.44
C THR A 154 -6.02 10.81 -2.85
N LEU A 155 -6.69 11.48 -1.91
CA LEU A 155 -7.32 12.78 -2.19
C LEU A 155 -6.27 13.84 -2.57
N GLY A 156 -5.15 13.89 -1.86
CA GLY A 156 -4.01 14.75 -2.20
C GLY A 156 -3.45 14.48 -3.60
N TRP A 157 -3.37 13.21 -4.01
CA TRP A 157 -2.93 12.80 -5.34
C TRP A 157 -3.96 13.18 -6.42
N ILE A 158 -5.25 12.98 -6.16
CA ILE A 158 -6.33 13.43 -7.05
C ILE A 158 -6.26 14.94 -7.26
N ASN A 159 -6.05 15.71 -6.19
CA ASN A 159 -5.85 17.16 -6.28
C ASN A 159 -4.61 17.51 -7.13
N HIS A 160 -3.52 16.78 -6.96
CA HIS A 160 -2.29 16.97 -7.74
C HIS A 160 -2.49 16.71 -9.24
N VAL A 161 -3.21 15.65 -9.62
CA VAL A 161 -3.37 15.22 -11.01
C VAL A 161 -4.55 15.89 -11.72
N TYR A 162 -5.69 15.99 -11.05
CA TYR A 162 -6.97 16.44 -11.65
C TYR A 162 -7.42 17.81 -11.13
N GLY A 163 -6.71 18.37 -10.16
CA GLY A 163 -7.00 19.67 -9.57
C GLY A 163 -8.01 19.62 -8.42
N ARG A 164 -8.09 20.73 -7.71
CA ARG A 164 -8.85 20.88 -6.46
C ARG A 164 -10.33 20.58 -6.60
N ASN A 165 -10.96 20.99 -7.70
CA ASN A 165 -12.40 20.82 -7.88
C ASN A 165 -12.80 19.34 -7.87
N GLU A 166 -12.03 18.48 -8.53
CA GLU A 166 -12.33 17.05 -8.58
C GLU A 166 -12.07 16.37 -7.24
N SER A 167 -10.96 16.72 -6.58
CA SER A 167 -10.67 16.25 -5.22
C SER A 167 -11.76 16.63 -4.22
N GLU A 168 -12.23 17.88 -4.24
CA GLU A 168 -13.30 18.34 -3.34
C GLU A 168 -14.64 17.70 -3.67
N ARG A 169 -14.97 17.50 -4.96
CA ARG A 169 -16.18 16.80 -5.37
C ARG A 169 -16.22 15.38 -4.77
N ILE A 170 -15.11 14.65 -4.87
CA ILE A 170 -14.98 13.28 -4.32
C ILE A 170 -15.01 13.32 -2.79
N ARG A 171 -14.24 14.21 -2.15
CA ARG A 171 -14.19 14.36 -0.70
C ARG A 171 -15.58 14.66 -0.10
N ILE A 172 -16.32 15.59 -0.70
CA ILE A 172 -17.68 15.94 -0.28
C ILE A 172 -18.62 14.76 -0.50
N GLY A 173 -18.54 14.08 -1.65
CA GLY A 173 -19.38 12.91 -1.93
C GLY A 173 -19.13 11.72 -0.99
N MET A 174 -17.91 11.58 -0.48
CA MET A 174 -17.56 10.60 0.55
C MET A 174 -17.90 11.07 1.97
N GLU A 175 -18.32 12.32 2.14
CA GLU A 175 -18.43 13.00 3.45
C GLU A 175 -17.14 12.88 4.28
N TRP A 176 -15.98 12.91 3.61
CA TRP A 176 -14.69 12.64 4.22
C TRP A 176 -14.08 13.88 4.88
N ASN A 177 -13.67 13.75 6.14
CA ASN A 177 -12.93 14.77 6.88
C ASN A 177 -11.41 14.54 6.73
N ALA A 178 -10.82 15.13 5.70
CA ALA A 178 -9.41 14.96 5.37
C ALA A 178 -8.48 15.69 6.34
N LEU A 179 -7.30 15.13 6.58
CA LEU A 179 -6.21 15.75 7.33
C LEU A 179 -5.00 16.05 6.44
N ASP A 180 -4.17 16.99 6.88
CA ASP A 180 -2.95 17.43 6.16
C ASP A 180 -1.78 16.44 6.27
N GLN A 181 -0.73 16.69 5.49
CA GLN A 181 0.36 15.74 5.24
C GLN A 181 1.27 15.41 6.43
N THR A 182 1.50 16.35 7.34
CA THR A 182 2.77 16.41 8.08
C THR A 182 2.73 15.81 9.49
N ASP A 183 1.63 15.94 10.22
CA ASP A 183 1.54 15.49 11.62
C ASP A 183 0.57 14.32 11.76
N ASP A 184 1.12 13.10 11.75
CA ASP A 184 0.37 11.89 12.07
C ASP A 184 0.24 11.75 13.61
N PRO A 185 -0.98 11.87 14.17
CA PRO A 185 -1.19 11.80 15.62
C PRO A 185 -0.83 10.42 16.20
N PHE A 186 -0.71 9.38 15.37
CA PHE A 186 -0.31 8.06 15.83
C PHE A 186 1.20 7.93 16.03
N ALA A 187 2.03 8.87 15.55
CA ALA A 187 3.48 8.79 15.69
C ALA A 187 3.92 8.79 17.17
N GLU A 188 3.33 9.66 17.99
CA GLU A 188 3.64 9.76 19.43
C GLU A 188 3.31 8.48 20.19
N ILE A 189 2.19 7.82 19.86
CA ILE A 189 1.75 6.56 20.47
C ILE A 189 2.81 5.46 20.31
N TYR A 190 3.55 5.46 19.20
CA TYR A 190 4.61 4.50 18.92
C TYR A 190 6.01 5.04 19.21
N GLY A 191 6.12 6.18 19.91
CA GLY A 191 7.40 6.77 20.29
C GLY A 191 8.25 7.24 19.11
N LEU A 192 7.62 7.62 18.00
CA LEU A 192 8.30 8.06 16.78
C LEU A 192 8.53 9.59 16.81
N SER A 193 9.79 10.00 16.67
CA SER A 193 10.22 11.39 16.73
C SER A 193 10.53 11.99 15.37
#